data_AF-A0A7L9BPS9-F1
#
_entry.id   AF-A0A7L9BPS9-F1
#
_cell.length_a   1.000
_cell.length_b   1.000
_cell.length_c   1.000
_cell.angle_alpha   90.00
_cell.angle_beta   90.00
_cell.angle_gamma   90.00
#
_symmetry.space_group_name_H-M   'P 1'
#
loop_
_entity.id
_entity.type
_entity.pdbx_description
1 polymer ?
#
loop_
_entity_poly.entity_id
_entity_poly.type
_entity_poly.pdbx_seq_one_letter_code
_entity_poly.pdbx_strand_id
1 'polypeptide(L)'
;MVERGPFAAPSAFDTLDVDRLGATAHGVANRLVGCGRDGDSHAEFRSDLILAALERWPKFDPSRGRPMAFLAIAMTRAGTSILRAQHAAKRGGRSTTVPIDDAMAAGHGRYPSLTSASPIARRDFELDVRAAIDALPEDLAAVCNSFLEAATDGRRRPSLGAAASAALRRHFESVGFSEHMS
;
A
#
# COMPACT_ATOMS: atom_id res chain seq x y z
N MET A 1 36.51 -31.22 36.62
CA MET A 1 35.50 -31.60 35.60
C MET A 1 34.37 -30.60 35.70
N VAL A 2 34.21 -29.73 34.70
CA VAL A 2 33.09 -28.78 34.65
C VAL A 2 32.14 -29.31 33.59
N GLU A 3 30.98 -29.82 34.02
CA GLU A 3 29.91 -30.21 33.12
C GLU A 3 29.38 -28.96 32.41
N ARG A 4 29.52 -28.92 31.08
CA ARG A 4 28.81 -27.98 30.23
C ARG A 4 27.35 -28.46 30.13
N GLY A 5 26.43 -27.66 30.66
CA GLY A 5 24.98 -27.85 30.47
C GLY A 5 24.59 -27.87 28.98
N PRO A 6 23.38 -28.37 28.67
CA PRO A 6 22.98 -28.72 27.31
C PRO A 6 23.03 -27.49 26.40
N PHE A 7 23.67 -27.68 25.24
CA PHE A 7 23.77 -26.72 24.15
C PHE A 7 22.37 -26.19 23.82
N ALA A 8 22.13 -24.91 24.09
CA ALA A 8 20.90 -24.24 23.66
C ALA A 8 20.73 -24.46 22.16
N ALA A 9 19.53 -24.86 21.73
CA ALA A 9 19.21 -24.95 20.31
C ALA A 9 19.62 -23.63 19.62
N PRO A 10 20.25 -23.68 18.44
CA PRO A 10 20.62 -22.47 17.72
C PRO A 10 19.40 -21.56 17.65
N SER A 11 19.56 -20.31 18.06
CA SER A 11 18.45 -19.39 18.11
C SER A 11 17.90 -19.25 16.70
N ALA A 12 16.57 -19.16 16.53
CA ALA A 12 15.99 -18.99 15.20
C ALA A 12 16.60 -17.80 14.44
N PHE A 13 17.20 -16.85 15.15
CA PHE A 13 17.87 -15.67 14.62
C PHE A 13 19.33 -15.89 14.19
N ASP A 14 19.98 -16.99 14.57
CA ASP A 14 21.40 -17.27 14.23
C ASP A 14 21.60 -17.46 12.71
N THR A 15 20.51 -17.72 11.98
CA THR A 15 20.52 -17.84 10.51
C THR A 15 20.19 -16.54 9.78
N LEU A 16 19.92 -15.47 10.53
CA LEU A 16 19.47 -14.19 9.98
C LEU A 16 20.67 -13.27 9.70
N ASP A 17 20.96 -13.08 8.41
CA ASP A 17 21.96 -12.13 7.95
C ASP A 17 21.41 -10.69 8.05
N VAL A 18 21.85 -9.95 9.06
CA VAL A 18 21.37 -8.59 9.39
C VAL A 18 21.73 -7.58 8.30
N ASP A 19 22.90 -7.71 7.68
CA ASP A 19 23.32 -6.82 6.59
C ASP A 19 22.42 -7.03 5.37
N ARG A 20 22.15 -8.30 5.05
CA ARG A 20 21.25 -8.66 3.96
C ARG A 20 19.80 -8.31 4.25
N LEU A 21 19.36 -8.35 5.51
CA LEU A 21 18.07 -7.84 5.96
C LEU A 21 17.95 -6.35 5.69
N GLY A 22 18.96 -5.58 6.11
CA GLY A 22 19.04 -4.15 5.84
C GLY A 22 18.95 -3.87 4.35
N ALA A 23 19.79 -4.51 3.53
CA ALA A 23 19.78 -4.33 2.08
C ALA A 23 18.43 -4.67 1.44
N THR A 24 17.78 -5.74 1.91
CA THR A 24 16.44 -6.15 1.45
C THR A 24 15.40 -5.09 1.78
N ALA A 25 15.40 -4.57 3.02
CA ALA A 25 14.48 -3.51 3.43
C ALA A 25 14.67 -2.24 2.61
N HIS A 26 15.91 -1.88 2.27
CA HIS A 26 16.20 -0.74 1.40
C HIS A 26 15.63 -0.93 -0.01
N GLY A 27 15.85 -2.11 -0.61
CA GLY A 27 15.32 -2.42 -1.94
C GLY A 27 13.79 -2.43 -1.97
N VAL A 28 13.14 -2.93 -0.92
CA VAL A 28 11.68 -2.89 -0.77
C VAL A 28 11.18 -1.45 -0.60
N ALA A 29 11.81 -0.65 0.26
CA ALA A 29 11.45 0.74 0.47
C ALA A 29 11.54 1.57 -0.83
N ASN A 30 12.66 1.47 -1.54
CA ASN A 30 12.85 2.15 -2.83
C ASN A 30 11.80 1.74 -3.87
N ARG A 31 11.40 0.46 -3.90
CA ARG A 31 10.38 -0.02 -4.83
C ARG A 31 8.99 0.51 -4.51
N LEU A 32 8.66 0.64 -3.22
CA LEU A 32 7.33 1.04 -2.77
C LEU A 32 7.11 2.55 -2.84
N VAL A 33 8.13 3.34 -2.49
CA VAL A 33 7.99 4.79 -2.32
C VAL A 33 8.75 5.60 -3.38
N GLY A 34 9.62 4.94 -4.16
CA GLY A 34 10.54 5.61 -5.07
C GLY A 34 11.66 6.35 -4.33
N CYS A 35 12.61 6.91 -5.08
CA CYS A 35 13.75 7.66 -4.51
C CYS A 35 13.40 9.07 -4.03
N GLY A 36 12.12 9.47 -4.05
CA GLY A 36 11.69 10.87 -3.89
C GLY A 36 11.22 11.25 -2.48
N ARG A 37 11.39 10.37 -1.48
CA ARG A 37 11.03 10.65 -0.08
C ARG A 37 12.26 11.15 0.67
N ASP A 38 12.10 12.16 1.51
CA ASP A 38 13.18 12.76 2.29
C ASP A 38 13.96 11.69 3.07
N GLY A 39 15.29 11.84 3.15
CA GLY A 39 16.21 10.80 3.63
C GLY A 39 15.84 10.24 5.02
N ASP A 40 15.40 11.10 5.93
CA ASP A 40 15.00 10.70 7.30
C ASP A 40 13.70 9.89 7.29
N SER A 41 12.70 10.37 6.55
CA SER A 41 11.42 9.67 6.36
C SER A 41 11.58 8.32 5.64
N HIS A 42 12.64 8.16 4.83
CA HIS A 42 12.97 6.91 4.18
C HIS A 42 13.68 5.92 5.14
N ALA A 43 14.53 6.43 6.03
CA ALA A 43 15.20 5.63 7.06
C ALA A 43 14.23 5.11 8.12
N GLU A 44 13.27 5.93 8.55
CA GLU A 44 12.18 5.54 9.44
C GLU A 44 11.34 4.42 8.82
N PHE A 45 10.90 4.62 7.57
CA PHE A 45 10.11 3.60 6.86
C PHE A 45 10.86 2.28 6.75
N ARG A 46 12.18 2.31 6.47
CA ARG A 46 13.00 1.09 6.44
C ARG A 46 13.05 0.38 7.79
N SER A 47 13.15 1.13 8.89
CA SER A 47 13.14 0.58 10.25
C SER A 47 11.80 -0.11 10.56
N ASP A 48 10.68 0.51 10.18
CA ASP A 48 9.35 -0.09 10.34
C ASP A 48 9.20 -1.40 9.56
N LEU A 49 9.73 -1.46 8.33
CA LEU A 49 9.74 -2.68 7.53
C LEU A 49 10.54 -3.80 8.19
N ILE A 50 11.71 -3.47 8.75
CA ILE A 50 12.56 -4.44 9.47
C ILE A 50 11.84 -4.95 10.72
N LEU A 51 11.27 -4.04 11.52
CA LEU A 51 10.55 -4.41 12.73
C LEU A 51 9.37 -5.34 12.41
N ALA A 52 8.54 -5.00 11.43
CA ALA A 52 7.41 -5.82 11.02
C ALA A 52 7.83 -7.20 10.48
N ALA A 53 9.00 -7.29 9.83
CA ALA A 53 9.54 -8.56 9.36
C ALA A 53 10.03 -9.44 10.52
N LEU A 54 10.69 -8.84 11.52
CA LEU A 54 11.17 -9.53 12.71
C LEU A 54 10.02 -10.01 13.60
N GLU A 55 8.95 -9.22 13.76
CA GLU A 55 7.73 -9.65 14.46
C GLU A 55 7.09 -10.90 13.83
N ARG A 56 7.28 -11.09 12.52
CA ARG A 56 6.74 -12.23 11.78
C ARG A 56 7.71 -13.40 11.68
N TRP A 57 8.98 -13.21 12.05
CA TRP A 57 10.03 -14.23 11.99
C TRP A 57 9.69 -15.54 12.74
N PRO A 58 9.06 -15.53 13.94
CA PRO A 58 8.69 -16.78 14.62
C PRO A 58 7.71 -17.67 13.83
N LYS A 59 7.06 -17.14 12.80
CA LYS A 59 6.15 -17.88 11.92
C LYS A 59 6.85 -18.48 10.69
N PHE A 60 8.16 -18.27 10.55
CA PHE A 60 8.93 -18.82 9.44
C PHE A 60 9.09 -20.33 9.62
N ASP A 61 8.75 -21.06 8.55
CA ASP A 61 8.95 -22.50 8.45
C ASP A 61 10.03 -22.76 7.39
N PRO A 62 11.20 -23.31 7.79
CA PRO A 62 12.31 -23.55 6.87
C PRO A 62 11.99 -24.60 5.79
N SER A 63 10.98 -25.46 6.00
CA SER A 63 10.55 -26.43 4.98
C SER A 63 9.82 -25.78 3.81
N ARG A 64 9.29 -24.55 3.99
CA ARG A 64 8.45 -23.85 3.01
C ARG A 64 9.21 -22.87 2.13
N GLY A 65 10.49 -22.61 2.40
CA GLY A 65 11.30 -21.75 1.55
C GLY A 65 12.47 -21.07 2.24
N ARG A 66 13.01 -20.05 1.58
CA ARG A 66 14.22 -19.33 2.04
C ARG A 66 13.87 -18.20 3.02
N PRO A 67 14.62 -18.03 4.12
CA PRO A 67 14.47 -16.94 5.10
C PRO A 67 14.26 -15.55 4.49
N MET A 68 15.18 -15.13 3.61
CA MET A 68 15.17 -13.80 3.02
C MET A 68 13.96 -13.56 2.11
N ALA A 69 13.46 -14.61 1.45
CA ALA A 69 12.26 -14.50 0.63
C ALA A 69 11.00 -14.30 1.51
N PHE A 70 10.92 -15.05 2.62
CA PHE A 70 9.85 -14.86 3.61
C PHE A 70 9.85 -13.44 4.18
N LEU A 71 11.02 -12.92 4.57
CA LEU A 71 11.16 -11.58 5.11
C LEU A 71 10.84 -10.50 4.07
N ALA A 72 11.30 -10.64 2.83
CA ALA A 72 10.95 -9.72 1.74
C ALA A 72 9.44 -9.66 1.50
N ILE A 73 8.74 -10.80 1.58
CA ILE A 73 7.27 -10.85 1.47
C ILE A 73 6.62 -10.17 2.67
N ALA A 74 7.11 -10.42 3.89
CA ALA A 74 6.60 -9.78 5.10
C ALA A 74 6.75 -8.26 5.03
N MET A 75 7.95 -7.78 4.65
CA MET A 75 8.24 -6.35 4.43
C MET A 75 7.33 -5.75 3.36
N THR A 76 7.17 -6.41 2.21
CA THR A 76 6.33 -5.88 1.12
C THR A 76 4.89 -5.71 1.60
N ARG A 77 4.33 -6.70 2.33
CA ARG A 77 2.97 -6.62 2.88
C ARG A 77 2.83 -5.56 3.98
N ALA A 78 3.83 -5.42 4.84
CA ALA A 78 3.85 -4.38 5.86
C ALA A 78 3.90 -2.99 5.22
N GLY A 79 4.80 -2.81 4.25
CA GLY A 79 4.96 -1.55 3.53
C GLY A 79 3.71 -1.12 2.79
N THR A 80 3.04 -2.03 2.07
CA THR A 80 1.76 -1.70 1.41
C THR A 80 0.67 -1.35 2.44
N SER A 81 0.61 -2.07 3.57
CA SER A 81 -0.34 -1.75 4.64
C SER A 81 -0.09 -0.37 5.27
N ILE A 82 1.17 -0.02 5.53
CA ILE A 82 1.56 1.29 6.10
C ILE A 82 1.21 2.41 5.12
N LEU A 83 1.59 2.27 3.85
CA LEU A 83 1.28 3.27 2.83
C LEU A 83 -0.23 3.42 2.66
N ARG A 84 -0.97 2.31 2.63
CA ARG A 84 -2.43 2.34 2.57
C ARG A 84 -3.04 3.09 3.76
N ALA A 85 -2.57 2.82 4.98
CA ALA A 85 -3.03 3.53 6.17
C ALA A 85 -2.68 5.03 6.12
N GLN A 86 -1.48 5.39 5.65
CA GLN A 86 -1.08 6.79 5.46
C GLN A 86 -1.94 7.49 4.41
N HIS A 87 -2.21 6.84 3.28
CA HIS A 87 -3.10 7.38 2.25
C HIS A 87 -4.53 7.53 2.76
N ALA A 88 -5.07 6.54 3.49
CA ALA A 88 -6.39 6.62 4.11
C ALA A 88 -6.47 7.75 5.15
N ALA A 89 -5.44 7.93 5.98
CA ALA A 89 -5.38 9.03 6.94
C ALA A 89 -5.34 10.41 6.24
N LYS A 90 -4.63 10.52 5.11
CA LYS A 90 -4.60 11.74 4.29
C LYS A 90 -5.95 12.05 3.64
N ARG A 91 -6.78 11.05 3.32
CA ARG A 91 -8.12 11.24 2.74
C ARG A 91 -9.11 11.97 3.66
N GLY A 92 -8.91 11.92 4.98
CA GLY A 92 -9.77 12.61 5.96
C GLY A 92 -9.31 14.02 6.35
N GLY A 93 -8.09 14.42 5.97
CA GLY A 93 -7.54 15.73 6.31
C GLY A 93 -7.56 16.66 5.09
N ARG A 94 -8.27 17.80 5.18
CA ARG A 94 -7.94 18.95 4.32
C ARG A 94 -6.50 19.34 4.65
N SER A 95 -5.54 18.84 3.88
CA SER A 95 -4.14 19.24 4.03
C SER A 95 -4.01 20.68 3.52
N THR A 96 -4.29 21.65 4.39
CA THR A 96 -4.09 23.08 4.13
C THR A 96 -2.64 23.51 4.30
N THR A 97 -1.74 22.58 4.61
CA THR A 97 -0.31 22.83 4.77
C THR A 97 0.45 22.10 3.68
N VAL A 98 0.79 22.85 2.63
CA VAL A 98 1.78 22.46 1.63
C VAL A 98 3.14 22.94 2.17
N PRO A 99 4.19 22.10 2.17
CA PRO A 99 5.55 22.56 2.42
C PRO A 99 5.88 23.73 1.48
N ILE A 100 6.52 24.78 1.99
CA ILE A 100 6.79 26.01 1.21
C ILE A 100 7.58 25.72 -0.08
N ASP A 101 8.42 24.68 -0.08
CA ASP A 101 9.18 24.25 -1.26
C ASP A 101 8.31 23.59 -2.35
N ASP A 102 7.23 22.90 -1.99
CA ASP A 102 6.29 22.28 -2.93
C ASP A 102 5.38 23.30 -3.61
N ALA A 103 5.10 24.44 -2.94
CA ALA A 103 4.29 25.51 -3.51
C ALA A 103 4.95 26.17 -4.74
N MET A 104 6.28 26.10 -4.86
CA MET A 104 7.01 26.57 -6.05
C MET A 104 7.16 25.49 -7.13
N ALA A 105 7.12 24.20 -6.77
CA ALA A 105 7.17 23.10 -7.72
C ALA A 105 5.81 22.77 -8.36
N ALA A 106 4.69 23.22 -7.77
CA ALA A 106 3.33 23.04 -8.26
C ALA A 106 2.97 23.87 -9.52
N GLY A 107 3.96 24.20 -10.34
CA GLY A 107 3.75 24.64 -11.71
C GLY A 107 3.38 23.43 -12.59
N HIS A 108 2.11 23.34 -12.96
CA HIS A 108 1.56 22.48 -14.02
C HIS A 108 1.47 20.97 -13.72
N GLY A 109 0.32 20.56 -13.16
CA GLY A 109 -0.49 19.48 -13.74
C GLY A 109 0.17 18.12 -13.99
N ARG A 110 1.02 17.62 -13.09
CA ARG A 110 1.45 16.22 -13.14
C ARG A 110 0.45 15.33 -12.41
N TYR A 111 -0.67 15.06 -13.07
CA TYR A 111 -1.39 13.81 -12.80
C TYR A 111 -0.48 12.66 -13.24
N PRO A 112 -0.08 11.71 -12.38
CA PRO A 112 0.41 10.44 -12.88
C PRO A 112 -0.76 9.80 -13.61
N SER A 113 -0.66 9.73 -14.95
CA SER A 113 -1.59 8.93 -15.73
C SER A 113 -1.62 7.54 -15.14
N LEU A 114 -2.80 6.94 -14.95
CA LEU A 114 -2.94 5.55 -14.50
C LEU A 114 -2.20 4.55 -15.41
N THR A 115 -1.79 5.00 -16.61
CA THR A 115 -0.95 4.23 -17.54
C THR A 115 0.55 4.22 -17.16
N SER A 116 1.01 5.16 -16.33
CA SER A 116 2.40 5.25 -15.84
C SER A 116 2.56 4.88 -14.37
N ALA A 117 1.48 4.49 -13.68
CA ALA A 117 1.54 4.07 -12.29
C ALA A 117 2.28 2.73 -12.18
N SER A 118 3.12 2.57 -11.15
CA SER A 118 3.75 1.28 -10.87
C SER A 118 2.67 0.19 -10.70
N PRO A 119 2.96 -1.08 -11.07
CA PRO A 119 1.98 -2.16 -10.91
C PRO A 119 1.42 -2.29 -9.49
N ILE A 120 2.20 -1.86 -8.49
CA ILE A 120 1.82 -1.86 -7.07
C ILE A 120 0.82 -0.73 -6.80
N ALA A 121 1.11 0.50 -7.22
CA ALA A 121 0.19 1.64 -7.05
C ALA A 121 -1.16 1.40 -7.76
N ARG A 122 -1.13 0.76 -8.94
CA ARG A 122 -2.35 0.32 -9.64
C ARG A 122 -3.13 -0.69 -8.81
N ARG A 123 -2.45 -1.68 -8.23
CA ARG A 123 -3.10 -2.71 -7.42
C ARG A 123 -3.70 -2.17 -6.14
N ASP A 124 -3.03 -1.24 -5.48
CA ASP A 124 -3.53 -0.56 -4.28
C ASP A 124 -4.77 0.28 -4.61
N PHE A 125 -4.76 0.98 -5.75
CA PHE A 125 -5.92 1.72 -6.23
C PHE A 125 -7.14 0.80 -6.50
N GLU A 126 -6.93 -0.36 -7.14
CA GLU A 126 -8.00 -1.34 -7.36
C GLU A 126 -8.62 -1.86 -6.04
N LEU A 127 -7.79 -2.09 -5.01
CA LEU A 127 -8.24 -2.52 -3.69
C LEU A 127 -9.03 -1.44 -2.95
N ASP A 128 -8.66 -0.18 -3.13
CA ASP A 128 -9.37 0.95 -2.52
C ASP A 128 -10.70 1.23 -3.21
N VAL A 129 -10.77 1.14 -4.53
CA VAL A 129 -12.04 1.22 -5.27
C VAL A 129 -12.96 0.08 -4.84
N ARG A 130 -12.44 -1.14 -4.66
CA ARG A 130 -13.24 -2.28 -4.16
C ARG A 130 -13.81 -2.00 -2.77
N ALA A 131 -12.98 -1.54 -1.83
CA ALA A 131 -13.43 -1.21 -0.48
C ALA A 131 -14.48 -0.08 -0.46
N ALA A 132 -14.37 0.91 -1.36
CA ALA A 132 -15.36 1.97 -1.48
C ALA A 132 -16.71 1.45 -2.01
N ILE A 133 -16.69 0.48 -2.93
CA ILE A 133 -17.89 -0.18 -3.46
C ILE A 133 -18.53 -1.06 -2.38
N ASP A 134 -17.74 -1.78 -1.60
CA ASP A 134 -18.25 -2.65 -0.52
C ASP A 134 -18.91 -1.84 0.62
N ALA A 135 -18.61 -0.54 0.72
CA ALA A 135 -19.24 0.38 1.66
C ALA A 135 -20.53 1.04 1.13
N LEU A 136 -20.93 0.78 -0.12
CA LEU A 136 -22.18 1.30 -0.69
C LEU A 136 -23.38 0.46 -0.25
N PRO A 137 -24.61 1.05 -0.25
CA PRO A 137 -25.85 0.29 -0.24
C PRO A 137 -25.88 -0.74 -1.38
N GLU A 138 -26.48 -1.90 -1.14
CA GLU A 138 -26.48 -3.06 -2.06
C GLU A 138 -26.92 -2.70 -3.48
N ASP A 139 -27.98 -1.90 -3.62
CA ASP A 139 -28.48 -1.44 -4.92
C ASP A 139 -27.45 -0.60 -5.69
N LEU A 140 -26.71 0.28 -5.00
CA LEU A 140 -25.67 1.12 -5.61
C LEU A 140 -24.40 0.33 -5.90
N ALA A 141 -24.04 -0.63 -5.04
CA ALA A 141 -22.91 -1.53 -5.26
C ALA A 141 -23.15 -2.42 -6.49
N ALA A 142 -24.35 -2.98 -6.64
CA ALA A 142 -24.74 -3.78 -7.80
C ALA A 142 -24.63 -2.98 -9.11
N VAL A 143 -25.09 -1.72 -9.08
CA VAL A 143 -24.94 -0.81 -10.22
C VAL A 143 -23.46 -0.54 -10.51
N CYS A 144 -22.64 -0.17 -9.52
CA CYS A 144 -21.20 0.05 -9.72
C CYS A 144 -20.49 -1.17 -10.34
N ASN A 145 -20.79 -2.38 -9.88
CA ASN A 145 -20.22 -3.61 -10.45
C ASN A 145 -20.67 -3.82 -11.90
N SER A 146 -21.93 -3.57 -12.24
CA SER A 146 -22.42 -3.64 -13.63
C SER A 146 -21.69 -2.68 -14.57
N PHE A 147 -21.33 -1.47 -14.09
CA PHE A 147 -20.51 -0.53 -14.86
C PHE A 147 -19.08 -1.01 -15.06
N LEU A 148 -18.46 -1.62 -14.04
CA LEU A 148 -17.12 -2.18 -14.14
C LEU A 148 -17.07 -3.33 -15.15
N GLU A 149 -18.06 -4.23 -15.11
CA GLU A 149 -18.20 -5.33 -16.07
C GLU A 149 -18.46 -4.81 -17.50
N ALA A 150 -19.33 -3.81 -17.66
CA ALA A 150 -19.57 -3.20 -18.97
C ALA A 150 -18.32 -2.51 -19.54
N ALA A 151 -17.46 -1.95 -18.68
CA ALA A 151 -16.21 -1.32 -19.08
C ALA A 151 -15.16 -2.35 -19.53
N THR A 152 -15.19 -3.59 -19.02
CA THR A 152 -14.30 -4.67 -19.47
C THR A 152 -14.81 -5.40 -20.70
N ASP A 153 -16.12 -5.55 -20.85
CA ASP A 153 -16.75 -6.32 -21.94
C ASP A 153 -17.03 -5.49 -23.21
N GLY A 154 -16.74 -4.19 -23.21
CA GLY A 154 -16.98 -3.29 -24.35
C GLY A 154 -18.46 -3.07 -24.69
N ARG A 155 -19.38 -3.50 -23.82
CA ARG A 155 -20.83 -3.32 -24.00
C ARG A 155 -21.22 -1.87 -23.76
N ARG A 156 -22.41 -1.49 -24.26
CA ARG A 156 -23.00 -0.17 -24.02
C ARG A 156 -23.11 0.06 -22.51
N ARG A 157 -22.41 1.09 -22.02
CA ARG A 157 -22.44 1.45 -20.59
C ARG A 157 -23.88 1.68 -20.16
N PRO A 158 -24.32 1.14 -19.00
CA PRO A 158 -25.62 1.48 -18.45
C PRO A 158 -25.71 3.00 -18.27
N SER A 159 -26.91 3.59 -18.37
CA SER A 159 -27.11 5.00 -18.02
C SER A 159 -27.57 5.10 -16.58
N LEU A 160 -26.88 5.92 -15.80
CA LEU A 160 -27.20 6.14 -14.40
C LEU A 160 -28.05 7.41 -14.27
N GLY A 161 -29.15 7.35 -13.52
CA GLY A 161 -29.99 8.51 -13.27
C GLY A 161 -29.26 9.60 -12.46
N ALA A 162 -29.60 10.87 -12.65
CA ALA A 162 -28.91 11.99 -12.02
C ALA A 162 -28.80 11.89 -10.48
N ALA A 163 -29.84 11.36 -9.82
CA ALA A 163 -29.85 11.14 -8.37
C ALA A 163 -28.84 10.08 -7.92
N ALA A 164 -28.76 8.96 -8.63
CA ALA A 164 -27.79 7.91 -8.35
C ALA A 164 -26.35 8.38 -8.64
N SER A 165 -26.16 9.22 -9.66
CA SER A 165 -24.84 9.76 -10.03
C SER A 165 -24.35 10.72 -8.95
N ALA A 166 -25.25 11.55 -8.42
CA ALA A 166 -24.97 12.43 -7.30
C ALA A 166 -24.69 11.65 -6.01
N ALA A 167 -25.43 10.56 -5.75
CA ALA A 167 -25.22 9.70 -4.58
C ALA A 167 -23.85 9.01 -4.62
N LEU A 168 -23.49 8.41 -5.76
CA LEU A 168 -22.17 7.81 -5.97
C LEU A 168 -21.07 8.87 -5.84
N ARG A 169 -21.23 10.03 -6.49
CA ARG A 169 -20.26 11.13 -6.37
C ARG A 169 -20.04 11.54 -4.92
N ARG A 170 -21.10 11.81 -4.15
CA ARG A 170 -20.98 12.17 -2.73
C ARG A 170 -20.31 11.07 -1.90
N HIS A 171 -20.63 9.80 -2.17
CA HIS A 171 -20.01 8.68 -1.46
C HIS A 171 -18.51 8.60 -1.75
N PHE A 172 -18.11 8.59 -3.02
CA PHE A 172 -16.71 8.53 -3.40
C PHE A 172 -15.93 9.77 -2.94
N GLU A 173 -16.53 10.96 -2.98
CA GLU A 173 -15.95 12.18 -2.38
C GLU A 173 -15.76 12.03 -0.86
N SER A 174 -16.76 11.51 -0.14
CA SER A 174 -16.67 11.30 1.31
C SER A 174 -15.63 10.27 1.73
N VAL A 175 -15.32 9.31 0.85
CA VAL A 175 -14.27 8.29 1.03
C VAL A 175 -12.90 8.79 0.53
N GLY A 176 -12.83 10.02 0.00
CA GLY A 176 -11.59 10.70 -0.37
C GLY A 176 -11.11 10.45 -1.80
N PHE A 177 -12.01 10.12 -2.73
CA PHE A 177 -11.70 10.00 -4.17
C PHE A 177 -11.88 11.31 -4.94
N SER A 178 -12.05 12.45 -4.27
CA SER A 178 -12.29 13.76 -4.91
C SER A 178 -11.23 14.14 -5.94
N GLU A 179 -9.98 13.74 -5.72
CA GLU A 179 -8.84 14.01 -6.63
C GLU A 179 -8.92 13.24 -7.96
N HIS A 180 -9.80 12.23 -8.05
CA HIS A 180 -9.97 11.38 -9.23
C HIS A 180 -11.26 11.66 -10.02
N MET A 181 -12.11 12.58 -9.56
CA MET A 181 -13.44 12.83 -10.16
C MET A 181 -13.48 14.04 -11.12
N SER A 182 -12.32 14.53 -11.56
CA SER A 182 -12.19 15.74 -12.40
C SER A 182 -12.38 15.49 -13.88
#